data_AF-A0A965PJJ7-F1
#
_entry.id   AF-A0A965PJJ7-F1
#
_cell.length_a   1.000
_cell.length_b   1.000
_cell.length_c   1.000
_cell.angle_alpha   90.00
_cell.angle_beta   90.00
_cell.angle_gamma   90.00
#
_symmetry.space_group_name_H-M   'P 1'
#
loop_
_entity.id
_entity.type
_entity.pdbx_description
1 polymer ?
#
loop_
_entity_poly.entity_id
_entity_poly.type
_entity_poly.pdbx_seq_one_letter_code
_entity_poly.pdbx_strand_id
1 'polypeptide(L)'
;IVIDYADILGAPPGFKEKREQIDETWRELRALSTRMRCLVLTASQSDTEGYSAWLLTKKNFSDSKTKVAHVTAMIGLNMTESERRQNICRYNYVALREAEFMQDKPAYVAVAGCTKVGRPSLISCWPND
;
A
#
# COMPACT_ATOMS: atom_id res chain seq x y z
N ILE A 1 11.68 -4.61 5.54
CA ILE A 1 11.02 -3.90 6.65
C ILE A 1 9.53 -3.81 6.33
N VAL A 2 8.67 -4.31 7.22
CA VAL A 2 7.21 -4.20 7.08
C VAL A 2 6.70 -3.30 8.18
N ILE A 3 5.92 -2.29 7.83
CA ILE A 3 5.32 -1.34 8.76
C ILE A 3 3.81 -1.44 8.61
N ASP A 4 3.11 -1.76 9.69
CA ASP A 4 1.66 -1.72 9.67
C ASP A 4 1.21 -0.27 9.78
N TYR A 5 0.78 0.27 8.65
CA TYR A 5 0.18 1.58 8.50
C TYR A 5 1.10 2.79 8.78
N ALA A 6 1.73 3.34 7.73
CA ALA A 6 2.69 4.44 7.88
C ALA A 6 2.06 5.77 8.31
N ASP A 7 0.77 6.00 8.02
CA ASP A 7 0.11 7.28 8.25
C ASP A 7 -0.17 7.57 9.73
N ILE A 8 -0.02 6.56 10.60
CA ILE A 8 -0.20 6.68 12.07
C ILE A 8 1.12 6.68 12.84
N LEU A 9 2.26 6.67 12.14
CA LEU A 9 3.55 6.82 12.79
C LEU A 9 3.64 8.17 13.50
N GLY A 10 4.45 8.21 14.56
CA GLY A 10 4.75 9.46 15.25
C GLY A 10 5.28 10.51 14.28
N ALA A 11 4.76 11.74 14.41
CA ALA A 11 5.11 12.83 13.51
C ALA A 11 6.63 13.11 13.52
N PRO A 12 7.26 13.28 12.35
CA PRO A 12 8.64 13.73 12.29
C PRO A 12 8.79 15.11 12.94
N PRO A 13 9.89 15.36 13.66
CA PRO A 13 10.10 16.64 14.34
C PRO A 13 10.19 17.79 13.33
N GLY A 14 9.68 18.96 13.71
CA GLY A 14 9.78 20.18 12.90
C GLY A 14 8.56 20.48 12.01
N PHE A 15 7.61 19.56 11.90
CA PHE A 15 6.39 19.75 11.09
C PHE A 15 5.15 19.92 11.99
N LYS A 16 4.34 20.94 11.72
CA LYS A 16 3.10 21.22 12.48
C LYS A 16 1.84 20.73 11.77
N GLU A 17 1.86 20.71 10.44
CA GLU A 17 0.70 20.35 9.62
C GLU A 17 0.72 18.86 9.28
N LYS A 18 -0.45 18.21 9.35
CA LYS A 18 -0.56 16.74 9.24
C LYS A 18 -0.14 16.23 7.86
N ARG A 19 -0.47 16.94 6.78
CA ARG A 19 -0.09 16.51 5.42
C ARG A 19 1.41 16.62 5.20
N GLU A 20 2.05 17.68 5.71
CA GLU A 20 3.51 17.81 5.71
C GLU A 20 4.18 16.68 6.50
N GLN A 21 3.65 16.34 7.68
CA GLN A 21 4.15 15.21 8.48
C GLN A 21 4.05 13.87 7.73
N ILE A 22 2.93 13.64 7.04
CA ILE A 22 2.73 12.44 6.21
C ILE A 22 3.71 12.47 5.02
N ASP A 23 3.82 13.59 4.32
CA ASP A 23 4.74 13.72 3.19
C ASP A 23 6.18 13.39 3.59
N GLU A 24 6.63 13.97 4.70
CA GLU A 24 7.95 13.73 5.26
C GLU A 24 8.14 12.26 5.65
N THR A 25 7.16 11.66 6.34
CA THR A 25 7.21 10.24 6.73
C THR A 25 7.43 9.36 5.50
N TRP A 26 6.68 9.59 4.42
CA TRP A 26 6.79 8.78 3.19
C TRP A 26 8.12 9.02 2.45
N ARG A 27 8.66 10.24 2.50
CA ARG A 27 10.00 10.56 2.00
C ARG A 27 11.08 9.81 2.76
N GLU A 28 11.00 9.79 4.09
CA GLU A 28 11.95 9.09 4.96
C GLU A 28 11.87 7.57 4.77
N LEU A 29 10.67 7.00 4.57
CA LEU A 29 10.52 5.59 4.23
C LEU A 29 11.18 5.24 2.88
N ARG A 30 11.07 6.12 1.88
CA ARG A 30 11.78 5.96 0.61
C ARG A 30 13.30 6.04 0.81
N ALA A 31 13.78 7.02 1.57
CA ALA A 31 15.20 7.16 1.90
C ALA A 31 15.74 5.92 2.63
N LEU A 32 14.97 5.38 3.58
CA LEU A 32 15.28 4.15 4.32
C LEU A 32 15.44 2.96 3.37
N SER A 33 14.52 2.77 2.42
CA SER A 33 14.60 1.67 1.44
C SER A 33 15.89 1.71 0.62
N THR A 34 16.30 2.91 0.17
CA THR A 34 17.50 3.12 -0.62
C THR A 34 18.77 2.94 0.21
N ARG A 35 18.81 3.53 1.41
CA ARG A 35 19.97 3.47 2.32
C ARG A 35 20.24 2.05 2.80
N MET A 36 19.18 1.32 3.17
CA MET A 36 19.28 -0.05 3.69
C MET A 36 19.28 -1.10 2.58
N ARG A 37 19.06 -0.70 1.32
CA ARG A 37 18.91 -1.59 0.16
C ARG A 37 17.95 -2.75 0.42
N CYS A 38 16.80 -2.45 1.02
CA CYS A 38 15.81 -3.46 1.38
C CYS A 38 14.40 -3.03 0.98
N LEU A 39 13.51 -4.01 0.81
CA LEU A 39 12.09 -3.74 0.63
C LEU A 39 11.53 -3.10 1.90
N VAL A 40 10.97 -1.90 1.76
CA VAL A 40 10.14 -1.26 2.77
C VAL A 40 8.69 -1.36 2.27
N LEU A 41 7.86 -2.10 3.01
CA LEU A 41 6.45 -2.32 2.71
C LEU A 41 5.61 -1.68 3.81
N THR A 42 4.58 -0.95 3.42
CA THR A 42 3.63 -0.35 4.36
C THR A 42 2.21 -0.33 3.80
N ALA A 43 1.24 -0.11 4.68
CA ALA A 43 -0.17 0.12 4.34
C ALA A 43 -0.52 1.61 4.40
N SER A 44 -1.53 2.01 3.61
CA SER A 44 -2.19 3.33 3.64
C SER A 44 -3.69 3.11 3.48
N GLN A 45 -4.49 4.02 4.02
CA GLN A 45 -5.93 4.02 3.77
C GLN A 45 -6.24 4.74 2.45
N SER A 46 -7.31 4.29 1.79
CA SER A 46 -7.95 5.03 0.70
C SER A 46 -8.89 6.09 1.26
N ASP A 47 -9.39 6.97 0.40
CA ASP A 47 -10.48 7.88 0.73
C ASP A 47 -11.85 7.18 0.74
N THR A 48 -12.89 7.94 1.09
CA THR A 48 -14.27 7.45 1.15
C THR A 48 -14.78 6.96 -0.21
N GLU A 49 -14.41 7.66 -1.29
CA GLU A 49 -14.79 7.27 -2.65
C GLU A 49 -14.15 5.94 -3.08
N GLY A 50 -12.96 5.63 -2.56
CA GLY A 50 -12.29 4.36 -2.79
C GLY A 50 -13.06 3.13 -2.29
N TYR A 51 -13.93 3.28 -1.27
CA TYR A 51 -14.70 2.15 -0.74
C TYR A 51 -15.78 1.62 -1.68
N SER A 52 -16.28 2.45 -2.60
CA SER A 52 -17.27 2.05 -3.61
C SER A 52 -16.65 1.82 -4.99
N ALA A 53 -15.37 2.09 -5.15
CA ALA A 53 -14.66 1.93 -6.41
C ALA A 53 -14.49 0.46 -6.79
N TRP A 54 -14.63 0.15 -8.08
CA TRP A 54 -14.33 -1.19 -8.59
C TRP A 54 -12.83 -1.51 -8.49
N LEU A 55 -11.99 -0.54 -8.87
CA LEU A 55 -10.54 -0.54 -8.71
C LEU A 55 -10.09 0.83 -8.18
N LEU A 56 -9.21 0.81 -7.19
CA LEU A 56 -8.56 2.01 -6.66
C LEU A 56 -7.65 2.62 -7.72
N THR A 57 -7.68 3.94 -7.80
CA THR A 57 -6.84 4.73 -8.70
C THR A 57 -5.99 5.72 -7.91
N LYS A 58 -5.11 6.47 -8.58
CA LYS A 58 -4.32 7.55 -7.95
C LYS A 58 -5.18 8.68 -7.37
N LYS A 59 -6.48 8.72 -7.66
CA LYS A 59 -7.41 9.68 -7.08
C LYS A 59 -7.91 9.25 -5.69
N ASN A 60 -7.83 7.96 -5.37
CA ASN A 60 -8.38 7.39 -4.15
C ASN A 60 -7.37 7.38 -3.00
N PHE A 61 -7.04 8.55 -2.47
CA PHE A 61 -6.07 8.70 -1.38
C PHE A 61 -6.65 9.50 -0.20
N SER A 62 -6.36 9.03 1.02
CA SER A 62 -6.64 9.81 2.23
C SER A 62 -5.49 10.76 2.55
N ASP A 63 -5.81 11.91 3.15
CA ASP A 63 -4.90 12.95 3.67
C ASP A 63 -4.01 13.65 2.62
N SER A 64 -3.14 12.91 1.93
CA SER A 64 -2.17 13.46 0.98
C SER A 64 -1.94 12.57 -0.25
N LYS A 65 -2.00 13.18 -1.44
CA LYS A 65 -1.64 12.55 -2.72
C LYS A 65 -0.15 12.25 -2.85
N THR A 66 0.68 12.93 -2.05
CA THR A 66 2.14 12.86 -2.20
C THR A 66 2.70 11.49 -1.82
N LYS A 67 1.94 10.69 -1.06
CA LYS A 67 2.21 9.26 -0.80
C LYS A 67 2.56 8.49 -2.09
N VAL A 68 1.75 8.69 -3.14
CA VAL A 68 1.94 8.07 -4.45
C VAL A 68 3.26 8.52 -5.11
N ALA A 69 3.69 9.75 -4.83
CA ALA A 69 4.90 10.35 -5.37
C ALA A 69 6.19 9.90 -4.65
N HIS A 70 6.12 9.08 -3.60
CA HIS A 70 7.30 8.58 -2.86
C HIS A 70 7.56 7.07 -3.01
N VAL A 71 6.57 6.31 -3.46
CA VAL A 71 6.68 4.85 -3.63
C VAL A 71 7.21 4.43 -5.00
N THR A 72 7.92 3.30 -5.04
CA THR A 72 8.24 2.59 -6.30
C THR A 72 7.02 1.89 -6.88
N ALA A 73 6.18 1.30 -6.03
CA ALA A 73 4.93 0.66 -6.41
C ALA A 73 3.87 0.91 -5.33
N MET A 74 2.62 1.08 -5.76
CA MET A 74 1.44 1.11 -4.90
C MET A 74 0.42 0.14 -5.46
N ILE A 75 -0.07 -0.76 -4.60
CA ILE A 75 -1.03 -1.79 -4.97
C ILE A 75 -2.37 -1.46 -4.32
N GLY A 76 -3.41 -1.33 -5.14
CA GLY A 76 -4.78 -1.20 -4.68
C GLY A 76 -5.33 -2.56 -4.29
N LEU A 77 -5.99 -2.63 -3.13
CA LEU A 77 -6.71 -3.80 -2.65
C LEU A 77 -8.21 -3.53 -2.79
N ASN A 78 -8.90 -4.31 -3.62
CA ASN A 78 -10.30 -4.10 -3.94
C ASN A 78 -11.09 -5.36 -3.66
N MET A 79 -12.20 -5.20 -2.94
CA MET A 79 -13.04 -6.33 -2.53
C MET A 79 -14.44 -5.81 -2.25
N THR A 80 -15.42 -6.29 -3.01
CA THR A 80 -16.84 -6.04 -2.69
C THR A 80 -17.27 -6.91 -1.50
N GLU A 81 -18.41 -6.59 -0.90
CA GLU A 81 -19.01 -7.43 0.15
C GLU A 81 -19.29 -8.86 -0.32
N SER A 82 -19.71 -9.05 -1.59
CA SER A 82 -19.94 -10.38 -2.15
C SER A 82 -18.64 -11.17 -2.30
N GLU A 83 -17.58 -10.52 -2.77
CA GLU A 83 -16.26 -11.14 -2.91
C GLU A 83 -15.61 -11.44 -1.57
N ARG A 84 -15.80 -10.57 -0.56
CA ARG A 84 -15.34 -10.81 0.81
C ARG A 84 -15.88 -12.12 1.36
N ARG A 85 -17.17 -12.41 1.12
CA ARG A 85 -17.80 -13.70 1.51
C ARG A 85 -17.20 -14.90 0.78
N GLN A 86 -16.66 -14.69 -0.40
CA GLN A 86 -16.00 -15.70 -1.24
C GLN A 86 -14.48 -15.73 -1.02
N ASN A 87 -13.93 -14.88 -0.14
CA ASN A 87 -12.49 -14.63 0.01
C ASN A 87 -11.78 -14.23 -1.28
N ILE A 88 -12.44 -13.49 -2.16
CA ILE A 88 -11.87 -12.99 -3.41
C ILE A 88 -11.39 -11.54 -3.21
N CYS A 89 -10.18 -11.23 -3.65
CA CYS A 89 -9.62 -9.88 -3.65
C CYS A 89 -9.02 -9.56 -5.02
N ARG A 90 -9.17 -8.32 -5.49
CA ARG A 90 -8.55 -7.84 -6.72
C ARG A 90 -7.41 -6.90 -6.41
N TYR A 91 -6.25 -7.19 -6.97
CA TYR A 91 -5.03 -6.39 -6.84
C TYR A 91 -4.77 -5.65 -8.14
N ASN A 92 -4.55 -4.34 -8.07
CA ASN A 92 -4.16 -3.54 -9.24
C ASN A 92 -2.98 -2.62 -8.88
N TYR A 93 -2.18 -2.24 -9.88
CA TYR A 93 -1.21 -1.16 -9.69
C TYR A 93 -1.95 0.19 -9.68
N VAL A 94 -1.77 0.95 -8.61
CA VAL A 94 -2.15 2.36 -8.52
C VAL A 94 -0.99 3.23 -9.00
N ALA A 95 0.24 2.84 -8.68
CA ALA A 95 1.46 3.46 -9.19
C ALA A 95 2.56 2.41 -9.34
N LEU A 96 3.43 2.61 -10.33
CA LEU A 96 4.61 1.79 -10.61
C LEU A 96 5.62 2.68 -11.34
N ARG A 97 6.88 2.70 -10.90
CA ARG A 97 7.94 3.54 -11.50
C ARG A 97 8.82 2.82 -12.50
N GLU A 98 9.14 1.57 -12.22
CA GLU A 98 10.18 0.81 -12.93
C GLU A 98 9.62 -0.13 -14.00
N ALA A 99 8.32 -0.06 -14.25
CA ALA A 99 7.66 -0.78 -15.33
C ALA A 99 6.41 -0.03 -15.81
N GLU A 100 6.04 -0.28 -17.06
CA GLU A 100 4.81 0.24 -17.64
C GLU A 100 3.60 -0.55 -17.13
N PHE A 101 2.51 0.16 -16.87
CA PHE A 101 1.19 -0.43 -16.68
C PHE A 101 0.15 0.47 -17.32
N MET A 102 -0.88 -0.13 -17.91
CA MET A 102 -1.99 0.61 -18.50
C MET A 102 -2.83 1.21 -17.38
N GLN A 103 -2.68 2.52 -17.13
CA GLN A 103 -3.50 3.25 -16.14
C GLN A 103 -4.94 3.43 -16.60
N ASP A 104 -5.17 3.39 -17.91
CA ASP A 104 -6.43 3.60 -18.59
C ASP A 104 -7.23 2.30 -18.81
N LYS A 105 -6.58 1.13 -18.69
CA LYS A 105 -7.24 -0.17 -18.78
C LYS A 105 -7.31 -0.83 -17.40
N PRO A 106 -8.47 -1.36 -17.00
CA PRO A 106 -8.61 -2.03 -15.70
C PRO A 106 -7.90 -3.39 -15.74
N ALA A 107 -6.57 -3.37 -15.56
CA ALA A 107 -5.77 -4.57 -15.38
C ALA A 107 -5.66 -4.87 -13.88
N TYR A 108 -6.15 -6.04 -13.47
CA TYR A 108 -6.08 -6.51 -12.10
C TYR A 108 -5.83 -8.02 -12.06
N VAL A 109 -5.27 -8.48 -10.96
CA VAL A 109 -5.16 -9.90 -10.63
C VAL A 109 -6.20 -10.22 -9.57
N ALA A 110 -7.14 -11.11 -9.89
CA ALA A 110 -8.06 -11.66 -8.90
C ALA A 110 -7.40 -12.82 -8.15
N VAL A 111 -7.40 -12.74 -6.83
CA VAL A 111 -6.85 -13.75 -5.94
C VAL A 111 -7.99 -14.29 -5.09
N ALA A 112 -8.26 -15.59 -5.20
CA ALA A 112 -9.21 -16.29 -4.35
C ALA A 112 -8.46 -16.96 -3.19
N GLY A 113 -8.71 -16.49 -1.98
CA GLY A 113 -8.17 -17.06 -0.75
C GLY A 113 -8.84 -18.40 -0.45
N CYS A 114 -8.14 -19.50 -0.72
CA CYS A 114 -8.58 -20.83 -0.30
C CYS A 114 -7.86 -21.23 1.01
N THR A 115 -8.23 -20.59 2.13
CA THR A 115 -7.68 -20.91 3.46
C THR A 115 -7.92 -22.37 3.89
N LYS A 116 -8.84 -23.07 3.22
CA LYS A 116 -9.08 -24.52 3.38
C LYS A 116 -8.04 -25.40 2.68
N VAL A 117 -7.35 -24.90 1.65
CA VAL A 117 -6.37 -25.66 0.85
C VAL A 117 -4.92 -25.31 1.21
N GLY A 118 -4.67 -24.19 1.90
CA GLY A 118 -3.32 -23.85 2.37
C GLY A 118 -3.33 -22.94 3.58
N ARG A 119 -2.55 -23.31 4.61
CA ARG A 119 -2.11 -22.40 5.68
C ARG A 119 -0.78 -21.79 5.25
N PRO A 120 -0.72 -20.53 4.80
CA PRO A 120 0.56 -19.88 4.58
C PRO A 120 1.25 -19.71 5.95
N SER A 121 2.21 -20.59 6.24
CA SER A 121 3.07 -20.46 7.41
C SER A 121 4.14 -19.42 7.10
N LEU A 122 3.92 -18.18 7.54
CA LEU A 122 4.93 -17.12 7.52
C LEU A 122 5.71 -17.17 8.82
N ILE A 123 6.96 -17.64 8.75
CA ILE A 123 7.95 -17.43 9.80
C ILE A 123 8.69 -16.14 9.49
N SER A 124 8.56 -15.15 10.39
CA SER A 124 9.42 -13.97 10.42
C SER A 124 10.35 -14.14 11.62
N CYS A 125 11.63 -14.40 11.37
CA CYS A 125 12.66 -14.45 12.41
C CYS A 125 13.63 -13.28 12.19
N TRP A 126 13.98 -12.62 13.28
CA TRP A 126 15.10 -11.68 13.30
C TRP A 126 16.36 -12.52 13.50
N PRO A 127 17.37 -12.44 12.63
CA PRO A 127 18.64 -13.11 12.89
C PRO A 127 19.40 -12.29 13.93
N ASN A 128 19.29 -12.69 15.20
CA ASN A 128 20.15 -12.26 16.30
C ASN A 128 20.57 -13.58 17.02
N ASP A 129 21.83 -13.90 17.28
CA ASP A 129 23.08 -13.12 17.36
C ASP A 129 24.28 -13.95 16.84
#